data_AF-A0A4V2J4L3-F1
#
_entry.id   AF-A0A4V2J4L3-F1
#
_cell.length_a   1.000
_cell.length_b   1.000
_cell.length_c   1.000
_cell.angle_alpha   90.00
_cell.angle_beta   90.00
_cell.angle_gamma   90.00
#
_symmetry.space_group_name_H-M   'P 1'
#
loop_
_entity.id
_entity.type
_entity.pdbx_description
1 polymer ?
#
loop_
_entity_poly.entity_id
_entity_poly.type
_entity_poly.pdbx_seq_one_letter_code
_entity_poly.pdbx_strand_id
1 'polypeptide(L)'
;MFCQMLARDFMADVECSHTARKIDIGRIFKMKVNVSILLVLLLCFTGAGALFAADQAAGAPKVQVDGRDIVFPDAKPYTVGESVYIPVRSAAENMGILVTWDAKNKSVQIGEGASAVTFKPENAAGGGKPFLKDGRVYVDPAFIQDKLGAEAVWNQQKSAVSITTKSKNLLKGVQLFKQSMVKLTGEKVIYVDPYKVDGEPKDGDIIFITHTHGDHFSLNEIAKVAKKDATIVFPAGELDKLADTAFEKVGSAPNQEGTVKGISYKAVPAYNTKTNNHPKEKAWVGYIIKVNGASYYMAGDTDLIPEMKDIHADVAFLPMGGTYTMAYEEAAQAANLIHPHIVVPYHYADVVGTREDALKFIDAIEPGITSILMKE
;
A
#
# COMPACT_ATOMS: atom_id res chain seq x y z
N MET A 1 -46.10 12.14 16.60
CA MET A 1 -45.47 12.58 17.86
C MET A 1 -45.19 11.35 18.72
N PHE A 2 -44.38 11.47 19.78
CA PHE A 2 -43.79 10.37 20.56
C PHE A 2 -44.74 9.27 21.07
N CYS A 3 -44.32 8.01 20.89
CA CYS A 3 -43.82 7.06 21.91
C CYS A 3 -44.63 6.71 23.20
N GLN A 4 -44.45 5.45 23.62
CA GLN A 4 -44.46 4.89 25.00
C GLN A 4 -45.74 4.84 25.86
N MET A 5 -46.10 3.60 26.23
CA MET A 5 -46.65 3.16 27.53
C MET A 5 -46.53 1.61 27.56
N LEU A 6 -46.40 0.88 28.67
CA LEU A 6 -46.85 1.05 30.06
C LEU A 6 -45.80 0.59 31.11
N ALA A 7 -45.94 1.08 32.34
CA ALA A 7 -45.46 0.46 33.58
C ALA A 7 -46.48 0.74 34.70
N ARG A 8 -46.64 -0.19 35.67
CA ARG A 8 -47.48 -0.18 36.90
C ARG A 8 -47.26 -1.53 37.60
N ASP A 9 -47.40 -1.73 38.91
CA ASP A 9 -47.57 -0.92 40.13
C ASP A 9 -46.70 -1.66 41.23
N PHE A 10 -46.54 -1.36 42.53
CA PHE A 10 -47.30 -0.58 43.51
C PHE A 10 -46.43 -0.16 44.76
N MET A 11 -47.01 -0.22 45.97
CA MET A 11 -46.59 0.18 47.34
C MET A 11 -45.82 -0.90 48.15
N ALA A 12 -45.28 -0.71 49.37
CA ALA A 12 -44.83 0.46 50.17
C ALA A 12 -44.10 -0.03 51.47
N ASP A 13 -43.65 0.88 52.35
CA ASP A 13 -42.82 0.66 53.57
C ASP A 13 -43.49 -0.07 54.77
N VAL A 14 -42.68 -0.53 55.74
CA VAL A 14 -42.83 -0.28 57.20
C VAL A 14 -41.68 -0.88 58.08
N GLU A 15 -41.43 -0.19 59.20
CA GLU A 15 -40.66 -0.43 60.46
C GLU A 15 -40.60 -1.87 61.05
N CYS A 16 -39.85 -2.25 62.12
CA CYS A 16 -38.61 -1.79 62.83
C CYS A 16 -38.30 -2.80 64.01
N SER A 17 -37.20 -2.61 64.76
CA SER A 17 -36.99 -3.03 66.18
C SER A 17 -36.69 -4.51 66.60
N HIS A 18 -35.39 -4.77 66.86
CA HIS A 18 -34.77 -5.42 68.04
C HIS A 18 -35.20 -6.78 68.69
N THR A 19 -34.22 -7.72 68.69
CA THR A 19 -33.72 -8.60 69.80
C THR A 19 -34.59 -9.68 70.49
N ALA A 20 -34.10 -10.95 70.55
CA ALA A 20 -33.57 -11.62 71.78
C ALA A 20 -33.31 -13.17 71.73
N ARG A 21 -32.16 -13.60 72.31
CA ARG A 21 -31.83 -14.89 73.03
C ARG A 21 -31.92 -16.30 72.37
N LYS A 22 -30.77 -17.01 72.33
CA LYS A 22 -30.42 -18.40 72.81
C LYS A 22 -29.08 -18.83 72.12
N ILE A 23 -27.97 -19.22 72.79
CA ILE A 23 -27.69 -20.42 73.63
C ILE A 23 -27.92 -21.72 72.80
N ASP A 24 -26.92 -22.35 72.16
CA ASP A 24 -25.76 -23.15 72.68
C ASP A 24 -26.22 -24.52 73.25
N ILE A 25 -25.62 -25.71 73.04
CA ILE A 25 -24.23 -26.15 72.74
C ILE A 25 -24.22 -27.31 71.69
N GLY A 26 -23.15 -27.44 70.86
CA GLY A 26 -23.14 -28.38 69.73
C GLY A 26 -21.87 -29.17 69.32
N ARG A 27 -20.71 -29.10 70.01
CA ARG A 27 -19.41 -29.77 69.65
C ARG A 27 -18.79 -29.29 68.30
N ILE A 28 -17.48 -29.42 68.01
CA ILE A 28 -16.34 -30.12 68.62
C ILE A 28 -15.01 -29.34 68.41
N PHE A 29 -14.05 -29.50 69.35
CA PHE A 29 -12.63 -29.09 69.33
C PHE A 29 -12.18 -27.63 69.09
N LYS A 30 -11.07 -27.28 69.77
CA LYS A 30 -10.33 -26.01 69.72
C LYS A 30 -8.84 -26.33 69.47
N MET A 31 -8.06 -25.41 68.92
CA MET A 31 -6.86 -24.95 69.64
C MET A 31 -6.39 -23.54 69.25
N LYS A 32 -5.64 -22.92 70.18
CA LYS A 32 -5.28 -21.50 70.27
C LYS A 32 -4.15 -21.34 71.33
N VAL A 33 -3.24 -20.36 71.29
CA VAL A 33 -2.97 -19.29 70.30
C VAL A 33 -1.58 -18.64 70.55
N ASN A 34 -1.01 -17.96 69.54
CA ASN A 34 -0.01 -16.85 69.62
C ASN A 34 1.47 -17.09 70.08
N VAL A 35 2.40 -16.59 69.23
CA VAL A 35 3.44 -15.56 69.50
C VAL A 35 4.69 -15.87 70.38
N SER A 36 5.83 -15.34 69.88
CA SER A 36 7.03 -14.78 70.59
C SER A 36 8.38 -15.54 70.70
N ILE A 37 9.40 -14.90 70.11
CA ILE A 37 10.75 -14.57 70.66
C ILE A 37 11.92 -15.57 70.53
N LEU A 38 13.11 -14.97 70.29
CA LEU A 38 14.52 -15.47 70.36
C LEU A 38 15.06 -16.33 69.19
N LEU A 39 16.36 -16.31 68.82
CA LEU A 39 17.37 -15.24 68.56
C LEU A 39 18.61 -15.86 67.83
N VAL A 40 19.47 -15.03 67.21
CA VAL A 40 20.88 -15.32 66.79
C VAL A 40 21.13 -16.33 65.64
N LEU A 41 21.33 -15.81 64.42
CA LEU A 41 22.54 -15.96 63.55
C LEU A 41 22.20 -15.35 62.16
N LEU A 42 22.47 -14.07 61.89
CA LEU A 42 23.78 -13.43 61.71
C LEU A 42 24.54 -13.95 60.48
N LEU A 43 24.25 -13.36 59.32
CA LEU A 43 25.27 -13.00 58.34
C LEU A 43 24.85 -11.71 57.60
N CYS A 44 25.76 -10.74 57.56
CA CYS A 44 25.58 -9.46 56.89
C CYS A 44 25.54 -9.67 55.35
N PHE A 45 24.89 -8.83 54.55
CA PHE A 45 25.34 -7.46 54.32
C PHE A 45 24.23 -6.46 53.95
N THR A 46 24.54 -5.18 54.12
CA THR A 46 23.70 -4.05 53.73
C THR A 46 23.48 -4.00 52.23
N GLY A 47 22.22 -4.07 51.80
CA GLY A 47 21.82 -4.18 50.40
C GLY A 47 20.61 -3.32 50.05
N ALA A 48 20.53 -2.09 50.54
CA ALA A 48 19.60 -1.08 50.02
C ALA A 48 20.09 -0.56 48.64
N GLY A 49 20.35 -1.48 47.71
CA GLY A 49 20.59 -1.15 46.32
C GLY A 49 19.32 -0.53 45.78
N ALA A 50 19.43 0.70 45.28
CA ALA A 50 18.35 1.28 44.50
C ALA A 50 17.99 0.31 43.37
N LEU A 51 16.70 0.17 43.08
CA LEU A 51 16.24 -0.36 41.81
C LEU A 51 16.57 0.66 40.71
N PHE A 52 17.87 0.77 40.40
CA PHE A 52 18.29 1.10 39.06
C PHE A 52 17.61 0.08 38.15
N ALA A 53 16.56 0.52 37.46
CA ALA A 53 16.25 -0.08 36.18
C ALA A 53 17.56 0.02 35.38
N ALA A 54 18.22 -1.13 35.19
CA ALA A 54 19.29 -1.22 34.22
C ALA A 54 18.61 -0.93 32.88
N ASP A 55 18.75 0.30 32.40
CA ASP A 55 18.24 0.73 31.12
C ASP A 55 18.83 -0.24 30.09
N GLN A 56 17.96 -1.11 29.57
CA GLN A 56 18.40 -2.15 28.66
C GLN A 56 19.03 -1.44 27.48
N ALA A 57 20.27 -1.80 27.12
CA ALA A 57 20.95 -1.24 25.98
C ALA A 57 20.21 -1.66 24.70
N ALA A 58 19.13 -0.93 24.41
CA ALA A 58 18.13 -1.30 23.44
C ALA A 58 18.82 -1.42 22.08
N GLY A 59 18.69 -2.60 21.47
CA GLY A 59 19.25 -2.84 20.15
C GLY A 59 18.80 -1.74 19.19
N ALA A 60 19.74 -1.24 18.39
CA ALA A 60 19.52 -0.18 17.42
C ALA A 60 18.17 -0.38 16.70
N PRO A 61 17.25 0.60 16.72
CA PRO A 61 15.88 0.43 16.26
C PRO A 61 15.78 -0.22 14.89
N LYS A 62 14.89 -1.21 14.74
CA LYS A 62 14.67 -1.83 13.44
C LYS A 62 14.00 -0.81 12.52
N VAL A 63 14.44 -0.70 11.28
CA VAL A 63 13.76 0.16 10.28
C VAL A 63 13.37 -0.70 9.10
N GLN A 64 12.14 -0.52 8.62
CA GLN A 64 11.62 -1.18 7.44
C GLN A 64 11.20 -0.15 6.40
N VAL A 65 11.53 -0.38 5.13
CA VAL A 65 10.90 0.32 3.99
C VAL A 65 10.04 -0.69 3.25
N ASP A 66 8.76 -0.35 3.12
CA ASP A 66 7.72 -1.15 2.48
C ASP A 66 7.52 -2.56 3.07
N GLY A 67 8.03 -2.78 4.28
CA GLY A 67 8.00 -4.06 5.01
C GLY A 67 9.27 -4.91 4.84
N ARG A 68 10.24 -4.46 4.04
CA ARG A 68 11.59 -5.04 3.97
C ARG A 68 12.46 -4.42 5.06
N ASP A 69 13.20 -5.23 5.82
CA ASP A 69 14.17 -4.74 6.80
C ASP A 69 15.34 -4.03 6.09
N ILE A 70 15.68 -2.81 6.52
CA ILE A 70 16.87 -2.09 6.03
C ILE A 70 18.12 -2.65 6.72
N VAL A 71 19.13 -2.98 5.94
CA VAL A 71 20.49 -3.24 6.44
C VAL A 71 21.25 -1.92 6.54
N PHE A 72 21.85 -1.68 7.70
CA PHE A 72 22.62 -0.48 8.03
C PHE A 72 24.11 -0.84 8.16
N PRO A 73 24.91 -0.75 7.08
CA PRO A 73 26.28 -1.27 7.06
C PRO A 73 27.30 -0.36 7.77
N ASP A 74 27.03 0.94 7.85
CA ASP A 74 28.01 1.97 8.21
C ASP A 74 27.58 2.88 9.37
N ALA A 75 26.29 3.19 9.49
CA ALA A 75 25.70 3.89 10.64
C ALA A 75 24.34 3.29 10.99
N LYS A 76 24.08 3.11 12.29
CA LYS A 76 22.83 2.51 12.79
C LYS A 76 21.85 3.59 13.27
N PRO A 77 20.53 3.40 13.09
CA PRO A 77 19.53 4.22 13.75
C PRO A 77 19.65 4.12 15.28
N TYR A 78 19.21 5.17 15.99
CA TYR A 78 19.24 5.21 17.46
C TYR A 78 18.19 6.17 18.02
N THR A 79 17.91 6.08 19.32
CA THR A 79 16.94 6.93 20.04
C THR A 79 17.62 8.07 20.81
N VAL A 80 16.93 9.20 20.96
CA VAL A 80 17.31 10.31 21.84
C VAL A 80 16.05 10.80 22.54
N GLY A 81 15.91 10.46 23.82
CA GLY A 81 14.62 10.55 24.51
C GLY A 81 13.58 9.65 23.83
N GLU A 82 12.39 10.19 23.59
CA GLU A 82 11.28 9.48 22.93
C GLU A 82 11.42 9.42 21.39
N SER A 83 12.27 10.29 20.81
CA SER A 83 12.51 10.38 19.36
C SER A 83 13.46 9.29 18.86
N VAL A 84 13.18 8.76 17.67
CA VAL A 84 14.08 7.88 16.90
C VAL A 84 14.68 8.64 15.73
N TYR A 85 15.96 8.39 15.45
CA TYR A 85 16.70 9.03 14.37
C TYR A 85 17.38 8.00 13.47
N ILE A 86 17.28 8.20 12.16
CA ILE A 86 17.57 7.23 11.10
C ILE A 86 18.58 7.83 10.13
N PRO A 87 19.65 7.10 9.74
CA PRO A 87 20.55 7.51 8.67
C PRO A 87 19.79 7.80 7.37
N VAL A 88 19.76 9.08 6.96
CA VAL A 88 18.83 9.54 5.91
C VAL A 88 19.14 8.91 4.55
N ARG A 89 20.42 8.67 4.26
CA ARG A 89 20.86 7.99 3.04
C ARG A 89 20.26 6.59 2.94
N SER A 90 20.46 5.76 3.96
CA SER A 90 19.98 4.37 3.96
C SER A 90 18.45 4.28 3.87
N ALA A 91 17.72 5.23 4.47
CA ALA A 91 16.26 5.31 4.32
C ALA A 91 15.86 5.69 2.88
N ALA A 92 16.36 6.82 2.39
CA ALA A 92 16.00 7.37 1.07
C ALA A 92 16.42 6.45 -0.09
N GLU A 93 17.61 5.86 -0.06
CA GLU A 93 18.09 4.95 -1.12
C GLU A 93 17.26 3.65 -1.15
N ASN A 94 16.78 3.15 0.00
CA ASN A 94 15.82 2.02 0.03
C ASN A 94 14.41 2.39 -0.48
N MET A 95 14.09 3.69 -0.52
CA MET A 95 12.90 4.26 -1.15
C MET A 95 13.13 4.63 -2.64
N GLY A 96 14.32 4.38 -3.20
CA GLY A 96 14.68 4.73 -4.58
C GLY A 96 15.13 6.18 -4.78
N ILE A 97 15.34 6.97 -3.71
CA ILE A 97 15.66 8.40 -3.79
C ILE A 97 17.16 8.63 -3.54
N LEU A 98 17.82 9.29 -4.50
CA LEU A 98 19.25 9.63 -4.41
C LEU A 98 19.55 10.67 -3.30
N VAL A 99 20.70 10.52 -2.64
CA VAL A 99 21.16 11.44 -1.57
C VAL A 99 22.59 11.91 -1.82
N THR A 100 22.74 13.18 -2.21
CA THR A 100 24.03 13.82 -2.47
C THR A 100 24.45 14.74 -1.31
N TRP A 101 25.76 14.98 -1.19
CA TRP A 101 26.35 15.85 -0.17
C TRP A 101 27.19 16.95 -0.83
N ASP A 102 26.79 18.19 -0.63
CA ASP A 102 27.57 19.36 -1.02
C ASP A 102 28.55 19.72 0.11
N ALA A 103 29.81 19.33 -0.07
CA ALA A 103 30.89 19.62 0.88
C ALA A 103 31.26 21.11 0.97
N LYS A 104 30.96 21.93 -0.05
CA LYS A 104 31.22 23.37 -0.07
C LYS A 104 30.17 24.12 0.75
N ASN A 105 28.90 23.79 0.57
CA ASN A 105 27.78 24.41 1.28
C ASN A 105 27.46 23.74 2.63
N LYS A 106 27.99 22.53 2.90
CA LYS A 106 27.66 21.66 4.04
C LYS A 106 26.16 21.34 4.10
N SER A 107 25.62 20.94 2.96
CA SER A 107 24.20 20.61 2.78
C SER A 107 24.01 19.22 2.18
N VAL A 108 22.94 18.55 2.61
CA VAL A 108 22.41 17.37 1.93
C VAL A 108 21.40 17.85 0.89
N GLN A 109 21.39 17.23 -0.29
CA GLN A 109 20.26 17.24 -1.20
C GLN A 109 19.70 15.82 -1.31
N ILE A 110 18.38 15.70 -1.26
CA ILE A 110 17.67 14.42 -1.43
C ILE A 110 16.72 14.57 -2.63
N GLY A 111 16.83 13.65 -3.59
CA GLY A 111 16.10 13.72 -4.86
C GLY A 111 16.66 14.77 -5.83
N GLU A 112 15.97 14.92 -6.96
CA GLU A 112 16.41 15.70 -8.11
C GLU A 112 15.28 16.60 -8.67
N GLY A 113 15.63 17.52 -9.56
CA GLY A 113 14.69 18.46 -10.17
C GLY A 113 14.02 19.40 -9.16
N ALA A 114 12.79 19.84 -9.47
CA ALA A 114 12.02 20.79 -8.65
C ALA A 114 11.54 20.19 -7.30
N SER A 115 11.56 18.86 -7.17
CA SER A 115 11.16 18.14 -5.95
C SER A 115 12.33 17.88 -4.99
N ALA A 116 13.55 18.31 -5.33
CA ALA A 116 14.74 18.07 -4.52
C ALA A 116 14.71 18.81 -3.18
N VAL A 117 14.91 18.09 -2.08
CA VAL A 117 14.96 18.65 -0.72
C VAL A 117 16.40 18.92 -0.33
N THR A 118 16.77 20.20 -0.30
CA THR A 118 18.11 20.65 0.13
C THR A 118 18.06 21.30 1.50
N PHE A 119 18.88 20.83 2.44
CA PHE A 119 18.96 21.36 3.80
C PHE A 119 20.38 21.28 4.38
N LYS A 120 20.63 22.05 5.45
CA LYS A 120 21.87 21.94 6.24
C LYS A 120 21.56 21.22 7.55
N PRO A 121 22.27 20.13 7.88
CA PRO A 121 22.08 19.44 9.16
C PRO A 121 22.64 20.25 10.33
N GLU A 122 21.99 20.17 11.48
CA GLU A 122 22.50 20.67 12.76
C GLU A 122 23.70 19.85 13.25
N ASN A 123 24.44 20.33 14.25
CA ASN A 123 25.60 19.62 14.82
C ASN A 123 25.23 18.57 15.90
N ALA A 124 23.96 18.47 16.30
CA ALA A 124 23.48 17.57 17.35
C ALA A 124 21.98 17.26 17.18
N ALA A 125 21.52 16.15 17.76
CA ALA A 125 20.11 15.76 17.75
C ALA A 125 19.25 16.67 18.65
N GLY A 126 18.11 17.12 18.13
CA GLY A 126 17.14 17.89 18.92
C GLY A 126 15.99 18.46 18.08
N GLY A 127 14.79 18.50 18.67
CA GLY A 127 13.62 19.18 18.10
C GLY A 127 13.17 18.67 16.72
N GLY A 128 13.35 17.38 16.42
CA GLY A 128 13.01 16.77 15.11
C GLY A 128 13.88 17.24 13.94
N LYS A 129 14.93 18.04 14.19
CA LYS A 129 15.78 18.55 13.12
C LYS A 129 16.75 17.49 12.58
N PRO A 130 17.03 17.49 11.27
CA PRO A 130 18.15 16.74 10.72
C PRO A 130 19.48 17.18 11.31
N PHE A 131 20.38 16.24 11.62
CA PHE A 131 21.69 16.56 12.19
C PHE A 131 22.81 15.64 11.66
N LEU A 132 24.05 16.10 11.77
CA LEU A 132 25.27 15.41 11.36
C LEU A 132 25.97 14.81 12.57
N LYS A 133 26.25 13.50 12.52
CA LYS A 133 27.04 12.77 13.52
C LYS A 133 27.90 11.72 12.81
N ASP A 134 29.16 11.59 13.22
CA ASP A 134 30.10 10.56 12.72
C ASP A 134 30.19 10.48 11.19
N GLY A 135 30.08 11.63 10.51
CA GLY A 135 30.09 11.72 9.04
C GLY A 135 28.82 11.18 8.36
N ARG A 136 27.70 11.08 9.09
CA ARG A 136 26.38 10.68 8.56
C ARG A 136 25.29 11.64 9.03
N VAL A 137 24.32 11.88 8.16
CA VAL A 137 23.16 12.71 8.47
C VAL A 137 21.99 11.84 8.87
N TYR A 138 21.36 12.21 9.96
CA TYR A 138 20.22 11.53 10.56
C TYR A 138 18.98 12.43 10.48
N VAL A 139 17.82 11.79 10.31
CA VAL A 139 16.49 12.44 10.30
C VAL A 139 15.53 11.65 11.18
N ASP A 140 14.45 12.28 11.64
CA ASP A 140 13.38 11.59 12.34
C ASP A 140 12.27 11.12 11.34
N PRO A 141 11.26 10.35 11.79
CA PRO A 141 10.14 9.96 10.93
C PRO A 141 9.34 11.14 10.38
N ALA A 142 9.19 12.23 11.16
CA ALA A 142 8.41 13.39 10.75
C ALA A 142 9.02 14.09 9.52
N PHE A 143 10.35 14.21 9.46
CA PHE A 143 11.05 14.69 8.27
C PHE A 143 10.80 13.78 7.04
N ILE A 144 10.77 12.46 7.22
CA ILE A 144 10.49 11.51 6.12
C ILE A 144 9.05 11.71 5.59
N GLN A 145 8.10 11.98 6.47
CA GLN A 145 6.71 12.29 6.09
C GLN A 145 6.59 13.64 5.37
N ASP A 146 7.10 14.71 5.98
CA ASP A 146 6.95 16.10 5.51
C ASP A 146 7.83 16.43 4.28
N LYS A 147 8.97 15.75 4.12
CA LYS A 147 9.95 16.06 3.05
C LYS A 147 10.16 14.95 2.03
N LEU A 148 10.02 13.67 2.39
CA LEU A 148 10.23 12.55 1.45
C LEU A 148 8.92 11.89 0.98
N GLY A 149 7.76 12.40 1.40
CA GLY A 149 6.45 11.96 0.90
C GLY A 149 6.08 10.51 1.24
N ALA A 150 6.71 9.94 2.27
CA ALA A 150 6.47 8.56 2.71
C ALA A 150 5.97 8.52 4.16
N GLU A 151 4.95 7.71 4.42
CA GLU A 151 4.42 7.52 5.77
C GLU A 151 5.46 6.80 6.64
N ALA A 152 5.92 7.42 7.73
CA ALA A 152 6.94 6.85 8.61
C ALA A 152 6.43 6.83 10.06
N VAL A 153 6.25 5.64 10.61
CA VAL A 153 5.63 5.42 11.94
C VAL A 153 6.64 4.82 12.90
N TRP A 154 6.86 5.47 14.04
CA TRP A 154 7.66 4.96 15.16
C TRP A 154 6.80 4.10 16.11
N ASN A 155 7.22 2.86 16.33
CA ASN A 155 6.63 1.97 17.33
C ASN A 155 7.65 1.71 18.47
N GLN A 156 7.54 2.52 19.52
CA GLN A 156 8.40 2.46 20.70
C GLN A 156 8.37 1.10 21.42
N GLN A 157 7.22 0.42 21.47
CA GLN A 157 7.09 -0.90 22.13
C GLN A 157 7.85 -2.02 21.40
N LYS A 158 7.99 -1.91 20.07
CA LYS A 158 8.70 -2.86 19.21
C LYS A 158 10.13 -2.40 18.88
N SER A 159 10.54 -1.23 19.36
CA SER A 159 11.75 -0.51 18.90
C SER A 159 11.90 -0.51 17.38
N ALA A 160 10.81 -0.24 16.66
CA ALA A 160 10.76 -0.38 15.20
C ALA A 160 10.13 0.83 14.50
N VAL A 161 10.74 1.30 13.40
CA VAL A 161 10.15 2.25 12.45
C VAL A 161 9.67 1.51 11.21
N SER A 162 8.45 1.79 10.79
CA SER A 162 7.91 1.33 9.50
C SER A 162 7.73 2.53 8.57
N ILE A 163 8.42 2.53 7.44
CA ILE A 163 8.30 3.50 6.34
C ILE A 163 7.50 2.84 5.20
N THR A 164 6.49 3.54 4.68
CA THR A 164 5.64 3.12 3.56
C THR A 164 5.71 4.19 2.48
N THR A 165 6.23 3.83 1.30
CA THR A 165 6.39 4.75 0.17
C THR A 165 5.06 5.15 -0.46
N LYS A 166 5.02 6.27 -1.21
CA LYS A 166 3.90 6.57 -2.11
C LYS A 166 3.61 5.37 -3.01
N SER A 167 4.65 4.73 -3.55
CA SER A 167 4.55 3.56 -4.44
C SER A 167 3.81 2.38 -3.79
N LYS A 168 4.12 2.02 -2.53
CA LYS A 168 3.37 0.97 -1.82
C LYS A 168 1.93 1.37 -1.51
N ASN A 169 1.65 2.64 -1.23
CA ASN A 169 0.28 3.12 -1.04
C ASN A 169 -0.52 3.13 -2.35
N LEU A 170 0.11 3.43 -3.49
CA LEU A 170 -0.49 3.33 -4.83
C LEU A 170 -0.81 1.89 -5.26
N LEU A 171 -0.03 0.89 -4.83
CA LEU A 171 -0.34 -0.53 -5.10
C LEU A 171 -1.27 -1.18 -4.05
N LYS A 172 -1.81 -0.40 -3.10
CA LYS A 172 -2.69 -0.94 -2.05
C LYS A 172 -4.05 -1.36 -2.63
N GLY A 173 -4.31 -2.67 -2.65
CA GLY A 173 -5.51 -3.25 -3.23
C GLY A 173 -5.41 -3.53 -4.73
N VAL A 174 -4.21 -3.38 -5.31
CA VAL A 174 -3.91 -3.72 -6.70
C VAL A 174 -3.38 -5.14 -6.77
N GLN A 175 -3.89 -5.94 -7.71
CA GLN A 175 -3.38 -7.27 -8.02
C GLN A 175 -3.26 -7.43 -9.54
N LEU A 176 -2.05 -7.70 -10.02
CA LEU A 176 -1.81 -8.21 -11.37
C LEU A 176 -1.95 -9.74 -11.34
N PHE A 177 -2.62 -10.30 -12.33
CA PHE A 177 -2.69 -11.74 -12.62
C PHE A 177 -1.98 -12.00 -13.96
N LYS A 178 -2.16 -13.20 -14.53
CA LYS A 178 -1.57 -13.57 -15.82
C LYS A 178 -1.98 -12.62 -16.95
N GLN A 179 -1.09 -12.48 -17.93
CA GLN A 179 -1.31 -11.69 -19.14
C GLN A 179 -1.65 -10.22 -18.81
N SER A 180 -2.85 -9.76 -19.10
CA SER A 180 -3.32 -8.37 -18.93
C SER A 180 -4.27 -8.17 -17.75
N MET A 181 -4.65 -9.24 -17.05
CA MET A 181 -5.72 -9.20 -16.05
C MET A 181 -5.30 -8.45 -14.78
N VAL A 182 -6.00 -7.35 -14.46
CA VAL A 182 -5.76 -6.54 -13.26
C VAL A 182 -7.02 -6.43 -12.40
N LYS A 183 -6.88 -6.59 -11.08
CA LYS A 183 -7.93 -6.29 -10.08
C LYS A 183 -7.54 -5.06 -9.28
N LEU A 184 -8.45 -4.10 -9.17
CA LEU A 184 -8.33 -2.92 -8.29
C LEU A 184 -9.39 -3.01 -7.20
N THR A 185 -8.98 -2.88 -5.94
CA THR A 185 -9.87 -3.03 -4.77
C THR A 185 -9.89 -1.75 -3.93
N GLY A 186 -11.05 -1.10 -3.89
CA GLY A 186 -11.34 0.07 -3.04
C GLY A 186 -12.76 -0.04 -2.46
N GLU A 187 -13.53 1.05 -2.51
CA GLU A 187 -14.99 1.02 -2.24
C GLU A 187 -15.78 0.17 -3.26
N LYS A 188 -15.14 -0.13 -4.40
CA LYS A 188 -15.58 -1.08 -5.43
C LYS A 188 -14.44 -2.05 -5.74
N VAL A 189 -14.82 -3.26 -6.10
CA VAL A 189 -13.94 -4.22 -6.75
C VAL A 189 -14.09 -4.03 -8.25
N ILE A 190 -12.98 -3.76 -8.92
CA ILE A 190 -12.90 -3.59 -10.37
C ILE A 190 -12.01 -4.70 -10.91
N TYR A 191 -12.44 -5.34 -11.99
CA TYR A 191 -11.58 -6.17 -12.81
C TYR A 191 -11.40 -5.52 -14.19
N VAL A 192 -10.19 -5.66 -14.73
CA VAL A 192 -9.82 -5.29 -16.10
C VAL A 192 -9.38 -6.58 -16.78
N ASP A 193 -9.90 -6.83 -17.98
CA ASP A 193 -9.55 -7.96 -18.85
C ASP A 193 -9.47 -9.33 -18.14
N PRO A 194 -10.59 -9.88 -17.61
CA PRO A 194 -10.58 -11.14 -16.85
C PRO A 194 -10.16 -12.34 -17.72
N TYR A 195 -9.04 -12.97 -17.37
CA TYR A 195 -8.45 -14.09 -18.12
C TYR A 195 -7.84 -15.14 -17.20
N LYS A 196 -8.00 -16.43 -17.54
CA LYS A 196 -7.51 -17.58 -16.76
C LYS A 196 -7.85 -17.47 -15.25
N VAL A 197 -9.05 -16.99 -14.93
CA VAL A 197 -9.48 -16.71 -13.55
C VAL A 197 -9.60 -18.02 -12.75
N ASP A 198 -8.91 -18.08 -11.62
CA ASP A 198 -9.00 -19.19 -10.67
C ASP A 198 -10.30 -19.12 -9.86
N GLY A 199 -11.11 -20.19 -9.93
CA GLY A 199 -12.37 -20.31 -9.21
C GLY A 199 -13.47 -19.36 -9.70
N GLU A 200 -14.37 -18.99 -8.78
CA GLU A 200 -15.52 -18.11 -9.03
C GLU A 200 -15.68 -17.08 -7.89
N PRO A 201 -14.88 -15.98 -7.87
CA PRO A 201 -14.91 -15.03 -6.75
C PRO A 201 -16.18 -14.16 -6.69
N LYS A 202 -16.86 -13.91 -7.83
CA LYS A 202 -18.16 -13.19 -7.93
C LYS A 202 -18.22 -11.83 -7.20
N ASP A 203 -17.08 -11.18 -6.97
CA ASP A 203 -16.97 -9.98 -6.13
C ASP A 203 -16.79 -8.67 -6.92
N GLY A 204 -16.55 -8.74 -8.23
CA GLY A 204 -16.41 -7.58 -9.12
C GLY A 204 -17.70 -6.76 -9.27
N ASP A 205 -17.67 -5.49 -8.87
CA ASP A 205 -18.74 -4.51 -9.09
C ASP A 205 -18.74 -3.95 -10.52
N ILE A 206 -17.54 -3.79 -11.11
CA ILE A 206 -17.34 -3.22 -12.45
C ILE A 206 -16.31 -4.08 -13.18
N ILE A 207 -16.60 -4.42 -14.43
CA ILE A 207 -15.67 -5.12 -15.33
C ILE A 207 -15.35 -4.19 -16.50
N PHE A 208 -14.08 -3.86 -16.69
CA PHE A 208 -13.58 -3.16 -17.88
C PHE A 208 -13.00 -4.18 -18.85
N ILE A 209 -13.31 -4.03 -20.14
CA ILE A 209 -12.73 -4.83 -21.23
C ILE A 209 -12.08 -3.87 -22.22
N THR A 210 -10.78 -4.02 -22.50
CA THR A 210 -10.02 -3.12 -23.39
C THR A 210 -10.34 -3.37 -24.87
N HIS A 211 -10.37 -4.65 -25.24
CA HIS A 211 -10.63 -5.15 -26.57
C HIS A 211 -11.10 -6.62 -26.52
N THR A 212 -11.36 -7.23 -27.68
CA THR A 212 -12.14 -8.49 -27.75
C THR A 212 -11.38 -9.72 -28.24
N HIS A 213 -10.04 -9.73 -28.11
CA HIS A 213 -9.26 -10.98 -28.22
C HIS A 213 -9.51 -11.90 -27.02
N GLY A 214 -9.33 -13.21 -27.22
CA GLY A 214 -9.75 -14.25 -26.27
C GLY A 214 -8.96 -14.30 -24.95
N ASP A 215 -7.85 -13.57 -24.87
CA ASP A 215 -7.01 -13.38 -23.68
C ASP A 215 -7.30 -12.08 -22.91
N HIS A 216 -8.25 -11.27 -23.40
CA HIS A 216 -8.80 -10.09 -22.69
C HIS A 216 -10.32 -10.18 -22.49
N PHE A 217 -11.03 -10.82 -23.42
CA PHE A 217 -12.48 -10.99 -23.41
C PHE A 217 -12.91 -12.46 -23.45
N SER A 218 -13.63 -12.87 -22.40
CA SER A 218 -14.38 -14.13 -22.38
C SER A 218 -15.62 -13.99 -21.50
N LEU A 219 -16.79 -14.30 -22.04
CA LEU A 219 -18.05 -14.31 -21.28
C LEU A 219 -18.00 -15.25 -20.07
N ASN A 220 -17.26 -16.35 -20.17
CA ASN A 220 -17.07 -17.29 -19.05
C ASN A 220 -16.20 -16.68 -17.95
N GLU A 221 -15.10 -16.01 -18.30
CA GLU A 221 -14.20 -15.40 -17.31
C GLU A 221 -14.84 -14.19 -16.63
N ILE A 222 -15.56 -13.36 -17.39
CA ILE A 222 -16.44 -12.30 -16.86
C ILE A 222 -17.45 -12.90 -15.87
N ALA A 223 -18.12 -14.00 -16.24
CA ALA A 223 -19.12 -14.64 -15.39
C ALA A 223 -18.53 -15.24 -14.09
N LYS A 224 -17.24 -15.58 -14.03
CA LYS A 224 -16.57 -16.01 -12.78
C LYS A 224 -16.39 -14.85 -11.80
N VAL A 225 -16.01 -13.67 -12.29
CA VAL A 225 -15.66 -12.50 -11.44
C VAL A 225 -16.83 -11.57 -11.12
N ALA A 226 -17.80 -11.45 -12.02
CA ALA A 226 -18.87 -10.45 -11.90
C ALA A 226 -19.88 -10.76 -10.79
N LYS A 227 -20.24 -9.74 -10.00
CA LYS A 227 -21.46 -9.73 -9.19
C LYS A 227 -22.70 -9.78 -10.08
N LYS A 228 -23.83 -10.23 -9.53
CA LYS A 228 -25.12 -10.29 -10.24
C LYS A 228 -25.59 -8.92 -10.75
N ASP A 229 -25.25 -7.83 -10.06
CA ASP A 229 -25.58 -6.46 -10.45
C ASP A 229 -24.42 -5.72 -11.16
N ALA A 230 -23.35 -6.42 -11.55
CA ALA A 230 -22.16 -5.78 -12.10
C ALA A 230 -22.44 -5.02 -13.41
N THR A 231 -21.66 -3.95 -13.62
CA THR A 231 -21.65 -3.18 -14.87
C THR A 231 -20.42 -3.56 -15.69
N ILE A 232 -20.60 -3.82 -16.99
CA ILE A 232 -19.49 -4.06 -17.93
C ILE A 232 -19.27 -2.78 -18.75
N VAL A 233 -18.05 -2.25 -18.71
CA VAL A 233 -17.56 -1.19 -19.60
C VAL A 233 -16.81 -1.85 -20.76
N PHE A 234 -17.21 -1.56 -21.99
CA PHE A 234 -16.88 -2.36 -23.17
C PHE A 234 -16.67 -1.48 -24.42
N PRO A 235 -15.84 -1.88 -25.39
CA PRO A 235 -15.67 -1.14 -26.64
C PRO A 235 -17.01 -0.94 -27.36
N ALA A 236 -17.41 0.31 -27.56
CA ALA A 236 -18.77 0.67 -27.98
C ALA A 236 -19.19 0.04 -29.32
N GLY A 237 -18.23 -0.21 -30.22
CA GLY A 237 -18.45 -0.83 -31.53
C GLY A 237 -18.66 -2.35 -31.51
N GLU A 238 -18.54 -3.03 -30.37
CA GLU A 238 -18.69 -4.49 -30.27
C GLU A 238 -19.59 -4.94 -29.09
N LEU A 239 -20.48 -4.03 -28.62
CA LEU A 239 -21.46 -4.30 -27.55
C LEU A 239 -22.45 -5.44 -27.88
N ASP A 240 -22.60 -5.81 -29.15
CA ASP A 240 -23.36 -6.96 -29.61
C ASP A 240 -22.82 -8.29 -29.03
N LYS A 241 -21.51 -8.38 -28.78
CA LYS A 241 -20.87 -9.54 -28.13
C LYS A 241 -21.31 -9.73 -26.67
N LEU A 242 -21.97 -8.73 -26.08
CA LEU A 242 -22.61 -8.82 -24.76
C LEU A 242 -24.14 -8.99 -24.83
N ALA A 243 -24.75 -9.09 -26.01
CA ALA A 243 -26.22 -9.01 -26.18
C ALA A 243 -27.00 -9.91 -25.21
N ASP A 244 -26.69 -11.21 -25.19
CA ASP A 244 -27.40 -12.22 -24.38
C ASP A 244 -27.08 -12.18 -22.87
N THR A 245 -26.17 -11.30 -22.43
CA THR A 245 -25.85 -11.14 -21.00
C THR A 245 -26.87 -10.26 -20.27
N ALA A 246 -27.15 -10.59 -19.02
CA ALA A 246 -28.09 -9.84 -18.16
C ALA A 246 -27.44 -8.67 -17.39
N PHE A 247 -26.15 -8.38 -17.62
CA PHE A 247 -25.42 -7.31 -16.96
C PHE A 247 -25.80 -5.93 -17.50
N GLU A 248 -25.56 -4.88 -16.72
CA GLU A 248 -25.56 -3.50 -17.22
C GLU A 248 -24.36 -3.29 -18.15
N LYS A 249 -24.55 -2.57 -19.27
CA LYS A 249 -23.56 -2.44 -20.35
C LYS A 249 -23.32 -0.97 -20.66
N VAL A 250 -22.06 -0.54 -20.65
CA VAL A 250 -21.65 0.83 -20.95
C VAL A 250 -20.65 0.81 -22.10
N GLY A 251 -21.01 1.43 -23.21
CA GLY A 251 -20.12 1.62 -24.35
C GLY A 251 -19.06 2.69 -24.07
N SER A 252 -17.81 2.37 -24.36
CA SER A 252 -16.69 3.31 -24.36
C SER A 252 -15.96 3.34 -25.71
N ALA A 253 -15.63 4.55 -26.16
CA ALA A 253 -14.80 4.81 -27.35
C ALA A 253 -13.54 5.63 -26.96
N PRO A 254 -12.50 5.69 -27.80
CA PRO A 254 -11.30 6.45 -27.51
C PRO A 254 -11.58 7.93 -27.23
N ASN A 255 -10.94 8.46 -26.17
CA ASN A 255 -11.12 9.81 -25.61
C ASN A 255 -12.46 10.07 -24.89
N GLN A 256 -13.33 9.06 -24.73
CA GLN A 256 -14.56 9.19 -23.95
C GLN A 256 -14.28 9.12 -22.44
N GLU A 257 -14.81 10.08 -21.69
CA GLU A 257 -14.82 10.06 -20.21
C GLU A 257 -16.20 9.61 -19.70
N GLY A 258 -16.22 8.95 -18.53
CA GLY A 258 -17.44 8.39 -17.96
C GLY A 258 -17.34 8.13 -16.45
N THR A 259 -18.43 7.67 -15.84
CA THR A 259 -18.46 7.25 -14.43
C THR A 259 -19.49 6.15 -14.23
N VAL A 260 -19.10 5.06 -13.57
CA VAL A 260 -19.91 3.84 -13.36
C VAL A 260 -19.82 3.42 -11.89
N LYS A 261 -20.96 3.17 -11.24
CA LYS A 261 -21.07 2.84 -9.80
C LYS A 261 -20.22 3.73 -8.85
N GLY A 262 -19.97 5.00 -9.24
CA GLY A 262 -19.15 5.98 -8.51
C GLY A 262 -17.67 6.07 -8.93
N ILE A 263 -17.19 5.15 -9.78
CA ILE A 263 -15.81 5.14 -10.29
C ILE A 263 -15.75 5.91 -11.61
N SER A 264 -14.94 6.97 -11.66
CA SER A 264 -14.67 7.71 -12.91
C SER A 264 -13.57 7.05 -13.73
N TYR A 265 -13.74 7.07 -15.05
CA TYR A 265 -12.76 6.54 -16.00
C TYR A 265 -12.65 7.43 -17.25
N LYS A 266 -11.53 7.28 -17.96
CA LYS A 266 -11.31 7.77 -19.33
C LYS A 266 -10.88 6.61 -20.21
N ALA A 267 -11.61 6.34 -21.29
CA ALA A 267 -11.14 5.46 -22.34
C ALA A 267 -10.20 6.23 -23.27
N VAL A 268 -9.09 5.61 -23.66
CA VAL A 268 -8.02 6.22 -24.47
C VAL A 268 -7.63 5.30 -25.63
N PRO A 269 -7.05 5.79 -26.73
CA PRO A 269 -6.68 4.93 -27.86
C PRO A 269 -5.69 3.81 -27.45
N ALA A 270 -5.85 2.63 -28.06
CA ALA A 270 -4.90 1.52 -27.99
C ALA A 270 -4.88 0.83 -29.36
N TYR A 271 -3.72 0.74 -30.02
CA TYR A 271 -3.60 0.18 -31.37
C TYR A 271 -2.15 -0.14 -31.76
N ASN A 272 -1.96 -1.07 -32.71
CA ASN A 272 -0.64 -1.29 -33.32
C ASN A 272 -0.39 -0.28 -34.44
N THR A 273 0.84 0.23 -34.50
CA THR A 273 1.38 1.06 -35.60
C THR A 273 2.09 0.22 -36.67
N LYS A 274 2.62 -0.95 -36.28
CA LYS A 274 3.46 -1.83 -37.13
C LYS A 274 2.73 -3.03 -37.73
N THR A 275 1.61 -3.43 -37.14
CA THR A 275 0.86 -4.63 -37.52
C THR A 275 -0.64 -4.32 -37.60
N ASN A 276 -1.43 -5.25 -38.14
CA ASN A 276 -2.89 -5.14 -38.18
C ASN A 276 -3.56 -6.07 -37.14
N ASN A 277 -2.86 -6.40 -36.05
CA ASN A 277 -3.39 -7.27 -34.99
C ASN A 277 -4.39 -6.51 -34.10
N HIS A 278 -4.09 -5.25 -33.77
CA HIS A 278 -4.95 -4.33 -33.01
C HIS A 278 -5.21 -3.04 -33.83
N PRO A 279 -6.12 -3.06 -34.82
CA PRO A 279 -6.30 -1.96 -35.78
C PRO A 279 -6.91 -0.71 -35.16
N LYS A 280 -6.49 0.49 -35.57
CA LYS A 280 -7.02 1.75 -35.02
C LYS A 280 -8.50 1.96 -35.35
N GLU A 281 -8.95 1.41 -36.46
CA GLU A 281 -10.33 1.47 -36.99
C GLU A 281 -11.32 0.68 -36.12
N LYS A 282 -10.84 -0.26 -35.29
CA LYS A 282 -11.66 -0.99 -34.32
C LYS A 282 -12.12 -0.11 -33.15
N ALA A 283 -11.50 1.05 -32.93
CA ALA A 283 -11.76 1.92 -31.79
C ALA A 283 -11.69 1.18 -30.44
N TRP A 284 -10.79 0.20 -30.33
CA TRP A 284 -10.41 -0.47 -29.09
C TRP A 284 -9.60 0.47 -28.18
N VAL A 285 -9.60 0.20 -26.87
CA VAL A 285 -9.29 1.21 -25.85
C VAL A 285 -8.43 0.70 -24.70
N GLY A 286 -7.48 1.54 -24.25
CA GLY A 286 -7.00 1.50 -22.87
C GLY A 286 -7.92 2.30 -21.95
N TYR A 287 -7.72 2.20 -20.63
CA TYR A 287 -8.48 2.97 -19.63
C TYR A 287 -7.59 3.64 -18.61
N ILE A 288 -7.84 4.91 -18.29
CA ILE A 288 -7.40 5.55 -17.04
C ILE A 288 -8.55 5.47 -16.04
N ILE A 289 -8.40 4.67 -14.99
CA ILE A 289 -9.42 4.42 -13.96
C ILE A 289 -9.01 5.13 -12.67
N LYS A 290 -9.94 5.81 -11.98
CA LYS A 290 -9.67 6.50 -10.71
C LYS A 290 -10.20 5.70 -9.51
N VAL A 291 -9.31 5.28 -8.61
CA VAL A 291 -9.63 4.45 -7.42
C VAL A 291 -8.87 4.96 -6.20
N ASN A 292 -9.53 5.09 -5.06
CA ASN A 292 -8.92 5.51 -3.78
C ASN A 292 -8.15 6.86 -3.86
N GLY A 293 -8.53 7.75 -4.78
CA GLY A 293 -7.86 9.04 -5.03
C GLY A 293 -6.65 8.99 -5.97
N ALA A 294 -6.22 7.80 -6.40
CA ALA A 294 -5.14 7.60 -7.36
C ALA A 294 -5.66 7.25 -8.77
N SER A 295 -4.80 7.38 -9.77
CA SER A 295 -5.11 7.15 -11.19
C SER A 295 -4.28 6.01 -11.78
N TYR A 296 -4.97 5.05 -12.42
CA TYR A 296 -4.38 3.80 -12.93
C TYR A 296 -4.64 3.70 -14.44
N TYR A 297 -3.58 3.77 -15.25
CA TYR A 297 -3.66 3.55 -16.69
C TYR A 297 -3.45 2.07 -17.01
N MET A 298 -4.41 1.47 -17.72
CA MET A 298 -4.38 0.14 -18.31
C MET A 298 -4.30 0.34 -19.81
N ALA A 299 -3.17 0.00 -20.43
CA ALA A 299 -2.95 0.34 -21.84
C ALA A 299 -3.75 -0.52 -22.85
N GLY A 300 -4.31 -1.65 -22.42
CA GLY A 300 -4.77 -2.70 -23.34
C GLY A 300 -3.59 -3.28 -24.13
N ASP A 301 -3.87 -3.72 -25.35
CA ASP A 301 -2.85 -4.09 -26.35
C ASP A 301 -2.59 -2.90 -27.28
N THR A 302 -1.32 -2.48 -27.36
CA THR A 302 -0.92 -1.31 -28.14
C THR A 302 0.57 -1.35 -28.46
N ASP A 303 0.96 -0.64 -29.51
CA ASP A 303 2.33 -0.15 -29.70
C ASP A 303 2.52 1.17 -28.90
N LEU A 304 3.73 1.76 -28.98
CA LEU A 304 3.97 3.15 -28.61
C LEU A 304 3.21 4.07 -29.59
N ILE A 305 2.22 4.80 -29.09
CA ILE A 305 1.37 5.70 -29.90
C ILE A 305 1.53 7.17 -29.46
N PRO A 306 1.41 8.15 -30.38
CA PRO A 306 1.67 9.56 -30.06
C PRO A 306 0.67 10.16 -29.05
N GLU A 307 -0.51 9.55 -28.88
CA GLU A 307 -1.48 9.92 -27.83
C GLU A 307 -1.00 9.60 -26.40
N MET A 308 0.02 8.75 -26.21
CA MET A 308 0.57 8.45 -24.88
C MET A 308 1.17 9.67 -24.17
N LYS A 309 1.60 10.70 -24.90
CA LYS A 309 2.09 11.98 -24.34
C LYS A 309 1.04 12.74 -23.52
N ASP A 310 -0.25 12.50 -23.82
CA ASP A 310 -1.40 13.18 -23.22
C ASP A 310 -2.03 12.33 -22.09
N ILE A 311 -1.38 11.22 -21.72
CA ILE A 311 -1.77 10.34 -20.61
C ILE A 311 -1.09 10.80 -19.33
N HIS A 312 -1.87 10.95 -18.26
CA HIS A 312 -1.37 11.23 -16.92
C HIS A 312 -1.98 10.23 -15.94
N ALA A 313 -1.13 9.45 -15.27
CA ALA A 313 -1.53 8.44 -14.29
C ALA A 313 -0.49 8.32 -13.16
N ASP A 314 -0.92 7.92 -11.96
CA ASP A 314 0.00 7.57 -10.87
C ASP A 314 0.67 6.22 -11.12
N VAL A 315 -0.08 5.26 -11.67
CA VAL A 315 0.40 3.91 -12.02
C VAL A 315 0.03 3.61 -13.47
N ALA A 316 0.99 3.13 -14.27
CA ALA A 316 0.75 2.65 -15.64
C ALA A 316 1.03 1.15 -15.78
N PHE A 317 0.13 0.44 -16.45
CA PHE A 317 0.26 -0.95 -16.86
C PHE A 317 0.47 -1.00 -18.37
N LEU A 318 1.67 -1.37 -18.81
CA LEU A 318 2.10 -1.31 -20.21
C LEU A 318 2.39 -2.73 -20.75
N PRO A 319 1.91 -3.09 -21.95
CA PRO A 319 2.17 -4.40 -22.52
C PRO A 319 3.61 -4.49 -23.02
N MET A 320 4.21 -5.69 -22.91
CA MET A 320 5.64 -5.90 -23.18
C MET A 320 5.90 -7.25 -23.87
N GLY A 321 4.96 -7.69 -24.71
CA GLY A 321 5.01 -8.99 -25.38
C GLY A 321 5.90 -9.03 -26.62
N GLY A 322 6.29 -7.87 -27.17
CA GLY A 322 7.20 -7.72 -28.33
C GLY A 322 6.72 -8.26 -29.68
N THR A 323 5.65 -9.08 -29.70
CA THR A 323 5.13 -9.75 -30.91
C THR A 323 3.78 -9.21 -31.35
N TYR A 324 2.87 -9.01 -30.39
CA TYR A 324 1.53 -8.46 -30.60
C TYR A 324 1.38 -7.02 -30.04
N THR A 325 2.36 -6.61 -29.23
CA THR A 325 2.43 -5.37 -28.46
C THR A 325 3.89 -4.92 -28.37
N MET A 326 4.16 -3.78 -27.72
CA MET A 326 5.49 -3.19 -27.57
C MET A 326 6.60 -4.20 -27.16
N ALA A 327 7.80 -4.03 -27.74
CA ALA A 327 9.03 -4.59 -27.19
C ALA A 327 9.49 -3.79 -25.95
N TYR A 328 10.48 -4.29 -25.20
CA TYR A 328 10.89 -3.64 -23.94
C TYR A 328 11.44 -2.22 -24.15
N GLU A 329 12.08 -1.94 -25.29
CA GLU A 329 12.56 -0.60 -25.65
C GLU A 329 11.40 0.38 -25.85
N GLU A 330 10.31 -0.07 -26.46
CA GLU A 330 9.13 0.76 -26.73
C GLU A 330 8.25 0.93 -25.50
N ALA A 331 8.14 -0.12 -24.68
CA ALA A 331 7.49 -0.04 -23.37
C ALA A 331 8.24 0.94 -22.45
N ALA A 332 9.58 0.96 -22.46
CA ALA A 332 10.38 1.93 -21.73
C ALA A 332 10.20 3.36 -22.28
N GLN A 333 10.18 3.54 -23.61
CA GLN A 333 9.87 4.84 -24.22
C GLN A 333 8.46 5.33 -23.87
N ALA A 334 7.46 4.44 -23.83
CA ALA A 334 6.11 4.76 -23.37
C ALA A 334 6.09 5.14 -21.89
N ALA A 335 6.81 4.41 -21.03
CA ALA A 335 6.94 4.73 -19.60
C ALA A 335 7.55 6.11 -19.39
N ASN A 336 8.65 6.44 -20.08
CA ASN A 336 9.32 7.74 -19.98
C ASN A 336 8.45 8.88 -20.54
N LEU A 337 7.69 8.63 -21.62
CA LEU A 337 6.77 9.61 -22.23
C LEU A 337 5.56 9.93 -21.32
N ILE A 338 5.04 8.94 -20.60
CA ILE A 338 3.91 9.09 -19.66
C ILE A 338 4.39 9.63 -18.29
N HIS A 339 5.63 9.30 -17.93
CA HIS A 339 6.31 9.62 -16.66
C HIS A 339 5.45 9.36 -15.39
N PRO A 340 4.90 8.14 -15.20
CA PRO A 340 4.09 7.80 -14.04
C PRO A 340 4.95 7.63 -12.78
N HIS A 341 4.33 7.63 -11.59
CA HIS A 341 5.07 7.36 -10.34
C HIS A 341 5.50 5.88 -10.26
N ILE A 342 4.66 4.98 -10.78
CA ILE A 342 4.96 3.57 -10.97
C ILE A 342 4.65 3.17 -12.42
N VAL A 343 5.51 2.32 -12.99
CA VAL A 343 5.16 1.50 -14.14
C VAL A 343 5.23 0.01 -13.78
N VAL A 344 4.24 -0.76 -14.23
CA VAL A 344 4.17 -2.22 -14.11
C VAL A 344 4.13 -2.77 -15.54
N PRO A 345 5.10 -3.58 -15.98
CA PRO A 345 4.97 -4.30 -17.23
C PRO A 345 3.96 -5.44 -17.04
N TYR A 346 3.10 -5.65 -18.03
CA TYR A 346 2.18 -6.80 -18.10
C TYR A 346 2.16 -7.36 -19.53
N HIS A 347 1.28 -8.32 -19.84
CA HIS A 347 1.18 -8.95 -21.18
C HIS A 347 2.53 -9.51 -21.67
N TYR A 348 3.25 -10.19 -20.78
CA TYR A 348 4.51 -10.85 -21.10
C TYR A 348 4.65 -12.17 -20.30
N ALA A 349 5.59 -13.03 -20.70
CA ALA A 349 5.96 -14.30 -20.07
C ALA A 349 4.91 -15.44 -20.00
N ASP A 350 3.61 -15.20 -20.19
CA ASP A 350 2.59 -16.26 -20.34
C ASP A 350 2.56 -16.86 -21.76
N VAL A 351 2.74 -16.02 -22.80
CA VAL A 351 2.73 -16.44 -24.22
C VAL A 351 3.93 -15.91 -25.02
N VAL A 352 4.30 -14.64 -24.82
CA VAL A 352 5.39 -13.94 -25.54
C VAL A 352 6.13 -12.98 -24.60
N GLY A 353 7.34 -12.54 -24.98
CA GLY A 353 8.23 -11.77 -24.10
C GLY A 353 8.83 -12.60 -22.96
N THR A 354 9.93 -12.14 -22.36
CA THR A 354 10.64 -12.91 -21.32
C THR A 354 10.91 -12.12 -20.04
N ARG A 355 11.31 -12.84 -18.98
CA ARG A 355 11.81 -12.21 -17.75
C ARG A 355 13.10 -11.41 -17.97
N GLU A 356 13.89 -11.72 -18.99
CA GLU A 356 15.11 -10.97 -19.32
C GLU A 356 14.75 -9.59 -19.89
N ASP A 357 13.74 -9.54 -20.75
CA ASP A 357 13.24 -8.29 -21.35
C ASP A 357 12.63 -7.37 -20.29
N ALA A 358 11.99 -7.95 -19.27
CA ALA A 358 11.53 -7.21 -18.08
C ALA A 358 12.65 -6.61 -17.23
N LEU A 359 13.87 -7.15 -17.28
CA LEU A 359 15.04 -6.53 -16.64
C LEU A 359 15.59 -5.40 -17.52
N LYS A 360 15.72 -5.61 -18.83
CA LYS A 360 16.15 -4.56 -19.78
C LYS A 360 15.19 -3.36 -19.80
N PHE A 361 13.89 -3.61 -19.61
CA PHE A 361 12.86 -2.59 -19.39
C PHE A 361 13.17 -1.73 -18.16
N ILE A 362 13.50 -2.34 -17.01
CA ILE A 362 13.88 -1.62 -15.79
C ILE A 362 15.13 -0.75 -16.03
N ASP A 363 16.14 -1.32 -16.69
CA ASP A 363 17.41 -0.64 -16.98
C ASP A 363 17.28 0.51 -18.01
N ALA A 364 16.18 0.59 -18.74
CA ALA A 364 15.91 1.60 -19.78
C ALA A 364 14.97 2.74 -19.34
N ILE A 365 14.45 2.70 -18.12
CA ILE A 365 13.51 3.69 -17.57
C ILE A 365 14.25 4.90 -16.99
N GLU A 366 13.66 6.09 -17.16
CA GLU A 366 14.23 7.35 -16.66
C GLU A 366 14.14 7.49 -15.12
N PRO A 367 15.16 8.10 -14.46
CA PRO A 367 15.16 8.33 -13.03
C PRO A 367 13.93 9.12 -12.54
N GLY A 368 13.23 8.58 -11.54
CA GLY A 368 12.01 9.16 -10.97
C GLY A 368 10.76 8.32 -11.20
N ILE A 369 10.78 7.39 -12.17
CA ILE A 369 9.72 6.41 -12.42
C ILE A 369 10.05 5.11 -11.65
N THR A 370 9.12 4.59 -10.82
CA THR A 370 9.33 3.33 -10.10
C THR A 370 8.88 2.14 -10.95
N SER A 371 9.81 1.38 -11.54
CA SER A 371 9.44 0.11 -12.21
C SER A 371 9.20 -1.01 -11.19
N ILE A 372 8.05 -1.69 -11.28
CA ILE A 372 7.67 -2.77 -10.34
C ILE A 372 7.22 -4.01 -11.12
N LEU A 373 8.04 -5.07 -11.09
CA LEU A 373 7.62 -6.40 -11.52
C LEU A 373 6.69 -6.98 -10.44
N MET A 374 5.38 -6.84 -10.61
CA MET A 374 4.42 -7.55 -9.79
C MET A 374 4.55 -9.07 -10.03
N LYS A 375 4.22 -9.87 -9.01
CA LYS A 375 4.27 -11.33 -9.07
C LYS A 375 2.86 -11.88 -9.26
N GLU A 376 2.69 -12.67 -10.32
CA GLU A 376 1.55 -13.57 -10.55
C GLU A 376 1.36 -14.63 -9.43
#